data_AF-A0A954YV41-F1
#
_entry.id   AF-A0A954YV41-F1
#
_cell.length_a   1.000
_cell.length_b   1.000
_cell.length_c   1.000
_cell.angle_alpha   90.00
_cell.angle_beta   90.00
_cell.angle_gamma   90.00
#
_symmetry.space_group_name_H-M   'P 1'
#
loop_
_entity.id
_entity.type
_entity.pdbx_description
1 polymer ?
#
loop_
_entity_poly.entity_id
_entity_poly.type
_entity_poly.pdbx_seq_one_letter_code
_entity_poly.pdbx_strand_id
1 'polypeptide(L)'
;MTEFADTNRREPVVELGGPGMPCRVLGHPKPALSAAEYAVVSALMDAFPEPISRTQLETAAGPDAHRVLLALRKKDTSWSSAILIPSRSGRGGYRLL
;
A
#
# COMPACT_ATOMS: atom_id res chain seq x y z
N MET A 1 -6.79 19.21 -31.90
CA MET A 1 -6.14 17.90 -31.72
C MET A 1 -5.21 18.04 -30.56
N THR A 2 -5.60 17.56 -29.39
CA THR A 2 -4.68 17.43 -28.26
C THR A 2 -4.80 15.97 -27.84
N GLU A 3 -3.79 15.19 -28.22
CA GLU A 3 -3.61 13.81 -27.82
C GLU A 3 -3.65 13.73 -26.30
N PHE A 4 -4.68 13.07 -25.77
CA PHE A 4 -4.64 12.55 -24.42
C PHE A 4 -3.61 11.42 -24.45
N ALA A 5 -2.42 11.67 -23.92
CA ALA A 5 -1.41 10.66 -23.68
C ALA A 5 -1.93 9.68 -22.61
N ASP A 6 -2.79 8.76 -23.04
CA ASP A 6 -3.13 7.54 -22.34
C ASP A 6 -2.01 6.53 -22.63
N THR A 7 -1.19 6.23 -21.62
CA THR A 7 -0.59 4.90 -21.36
C THR A 7 0.58 5.00 -20.37
N ASN A 8 0.38 4.38 -19.20
CA ASN A 8 1.42 3.76 -18.36
C ASN A 8 2.20 4.59 -17.32
N ARG A 9 1.54 5.48 -16.57
CA ARG A 9 2.00 5.75 -15.20
C ARG A 9 1.45 4.66 -14.29
N ARG A 10 2.30 3.71 -13.89
CA ARG A 10 2.03 2.88 -12.71
C ARG A 10 2.13 3.81 -11.51
N GLU A 11 1.18 4.72 -11.32
CA GLU A 11 1.07 5.44 -10.07
C GLU A 11 0.42 4.47 -9.07
N PRO A 12 0.94 4.37 -7.84
CA PRO A 12 0.31 3.53 -6.83
C PRO A 12 -1.13 4.00 -6.65
N VAL A 13 -2.08 3.07 -6.54
CA VAL A 13 -3.49 3.42 -6.31
C VAL A 13 -3.74 4.04 -4.93
N VAL A 14 -2.68 4.27 -4.15
CA VAL A 14 -2.71 4.90 -2.83
C VAL A 14 -1.96 6.22 -2.89
N GLU A 15 -2.63 7.29 -2.49
CA GLU A 15 -2.04 8.60 -2.27
C GLU A 15 -1.97 8.82 -0.75
N LEU A 16 -0.76 8.80 -0.19
CA LEU A 16 -0.53 9.15 1.20
C LEU A 16 -0.40 10.67 1.35
N GLY A 17 -1.10 11.21 2.35
CA GLY A 17 -0.76 12.51 2.91
C GLY A 17 0.42 12.40 3.88
N GLY A 18 0.55 13.37 4.78
CA GLY A 18 1.49 13.27 5.91
C GLY A 18 1.01 12.32 7.02
N PRO A 19 1.86 12.05 8.02
CA PRO A 19 1.47 11.30 9.21
C PRO A 19 0.24 11.93 9.90
N GLY A 20 -0.79 11.14 10.16
CA GLY A 20 -2.04 11.62 10.76
C GLY A 20 -2.96 12.41 9.81
N MET A 21 -2.60 12.53 8.53
CA MET A 21 -3.45 13.14 7.50
C MET A 21 -4.34 12.09 6.81
N PRO A 22 -5.49 12.49 6.28
CA PRO A 22 -6.28 11.61 5.42
C PRO A 22 -5.48 11.17 4.19
N CYS A 23 -5.82 10.00 3.66
CA CYS A 23 -5.22 9.43 2.45
C CYS A 23 -6.31 9.15 1.40
N ARG A 24 -5.90 8.80 0.18
CA ARG A 24 -6.81 8.32 -0.86
C ARG A 24 -6.39 6.94 -1.33
N VAL A 25 -7.37 6.07 -1.55
CA VAL A 25 -7.15 4.70 -2.03
C VAL A 25 -8.14 4.44 -3.16
N LEU A 26 -7.63 4.14 -4.35
CA LEU A 26 -8.40 3.99 -5.59
C LEU A 26 -9.29 5.22 -5.85
N GLY A 27 -8.75 6.43 -5.59
CA GLY A 27 -9.48 7.69 -5.71
C GLY A 27 -10.51 7.97 -4.60
N HIS A 28 -10.75 7.03 -3.68
CA HIS A 28 -11.67 7.22 -2.57
C HIS A 28 -10.95 7.82 -1.36
N PRO A 29 -11.46 8.92 -0.77
CA PRO A 29 -10.90 9.48 0.45
C PRO A 29 -11.10 8.52 1.62
N LYS A 30 -10.06 8.38 2.45
CA LYS A 30 -10.01 7.54 3.64
C LYS A 30 -9.60 8.37 4.85
N PRO A 31 -10.04 7.98 6.06
CA PRO A 31 -9.61 8.63 7.28
C PRO A 31 -8.09 8.51 7.46
N ALA A 32 -7.55 9.31 8.39
CA ALA A 32 -6.15 9.24 8.75
C ALA A 32 -5.77 7.81 9.20
N LEU A 33 -4.61 7.36 8.72
CA LEU A 33 -4.03 6.10 9.14
C LEU A 33 -3.46 6.23 10.55
N SER A 34 -3.52 5.14 11.33
CA SER A 34 -2.74 5.09 12.57
C SER A 34 -1.25 5.13 12.27
N ALA A 35 -0.40 5.47 13.25
CA ALA A 35 1.05 5.54 13.03
C ALA A 35 1.63 4.22 12.47
N ALA A 36 1.15 3.08 12.95
CA ALA A 36 1.59 1.77 12.46
C ALA A 36 1.09 1.49 11.03
N GLU A 37 -0.16 1.85 10.71
CA GLU A 37 -0.70 1.71 9.36
C GLU A 37 0.03 2.62 8.37
N TYR A 38 0.30 3.86 8.77
CA TYR A 38 1.05 4.81 7.96
C TYR A 38 2.47 4.28 7.68
N ALA A 39 3.18 3.76 8.69
CA ALA A 39 4.51 3.19 8.50
C ALA A 39 4.51 2.02 7.51
N VAL A 40 3.52 1.13 7.61
CA VAL A 40 3.33 -0.01 6.70
C VAL A 40 3.07 0.45 5.27
N VAL A 41 2.13 1.38 5.08
CA VAL A 41 1.78 1.86 3.74
C VAL A 41 2.92 2.68 3.14
N SER A 42 3.61 3.50 3.95
CA SER A 42 4.80 4.24 3.53
C SER A 42 5.88 3.28 3.03
N ALA A 43 6.18 2.21 3.79
CA ALA A 43 7.17 1.23 3.38
C ALA A 43 6.81 0.54 2.04
N LEU A 44 5.53 0.31 1.78
CA LEU A 44 5.07 -0.22 0.48
C LEU A 44 5.12 0.82 -0.64
N MET A 45 4.88 2.09 -0.34
CA MET A 45 5.03 3.21 -1.29
C MET A 45 6.49 3.43 -1.67
N ASP A 46 7.41 3.37 -0.70
CA ASP A 46 8.86 3.53 -0.92
C ASP A 46 9.43 2.41 -1.79
N ALA A 47 8.85 1.22 -1.71
CA ALA A 47 9.27 0.08 -2.53
C ALA A 47 8.54 -0.03 -3.87
N PHE A 48 7.42 0.67 -4.04
CA PHE A 48 6.64 0.62 -5.26
C PHE A 48 7.48 1.07 -6.47
N PRO A 49 7.38 0.40 -7.63
CA PRO A 49 6.43 -0.66 -8.01
C PRO A 49 6.85 -2.08 -7.62
N GLU A 50 7.99 -2.24 -6.95
CA GLU A 50 8.57 -3.53 -6.62
C GLU A 50 7.94 -4.14 -5.36
N PRO A 51 7.81 -5.48 -5.30
CA PRO A 51 7.33 -6.15 -4.12
C PRO A 51 8.42 -6.28 -3.05
N ILE A 52 8.05 -6.16 -1.78
CA ILE A 52 8.95 -6.38 -0.64
C ILE A 52 8.67 -7.68 0.08
N SER A 53 9.72 -8.28 0.61
CA SER A 53 9.60 -9.46 1.48
C SER A 53 8.98 -9.10 2.83
N ARG A 54 8.52 -10.12 3.56
CA ARG A 54 8.04 -9.96 4.93
C ARG A 54 9.10 -9.33 5.83
N THR A 55 10.34 -9.80 5.73
CA THR A 55 11.46 -9.29 6.53
C THR A 55 11.71 -7.81 6.25
N GLN A 56 11.74 -7.40 4.97
CA GLN A 56 11.90 -5.98 4.62
C GLN A 56 10.75 -5.12 5.17
N LEU A 57 9.51 -5.59 5.06
CA LEU A 57 8.35 -4.90 5.60
C LEU A 57 8.44 -4.76 7.13
N GLU A 58 8.81 -5.84 7.84
CA GLU A 58 8.95 -5.82 9.30
C GLU A 58 10.15 -4.98 9.77
N THR A 59 11.23 -4.92 8.99
CA THR A 59 12.37 -4.02 9.26
C THR A 59 11.99 -2.55 9.08
N ALA A 60 11.19 -2.22 8.06
CA ALA A 60 10.82 -0.84 7.76
C ALA A 60 9.70 -0.30 8.68
N ALA A 61 8.70 -1.12 8.99
CA ALA A 61 7.47 -0.68 9.65
C ALA A 61 7.25 -1.34 11.03
N GLY A 62 8.14 -2.21 11.48
CA GLY A 62 8.10 -2.87 12.79
C GLY A 62 7.64 -4.34 12.76
N PRO A 63 7.84 -5.09 13.86
CA PRO A 63 7.65 -6.54 13.89
C PRO A 63 6.22 -7.01 13.62
N ASP A 64 5.22 -6.17 13.87
CA ASP A 64 3.80 -6.47 13.62
C ASP A 64 3.30 -5.96 12.26
N ALA A 65 4.17 -5.42 11.41
CA ALA A 65 3.81 -4.82 10.13
C ALA A 65 2.97 -5.75 9.24
N HIS A 66 3.27 -7.04 9.24
CA HIS A 66 2.47 -8.04 8.53
C HIS A 66 1.01 -8.12 9.04
N ARG A 67 0.81 -8.12 10.36
CA ARG A 67 -0.53 -8.18 10.97
C ARG A 67 -1.30 -6.89 10.72
N VAL A 68 -0.62 -5.75 10.82
CA VAL A 68 -1.20 -4.43 10.51
C VAL A 68 -1.65 -4.38 9.05
N LEU A 69 -0.83 -4.84 8.11
CA LEU A 69 -1.18 -4.90 6.69
C LEU A 69 -2.40 -5.79 6.43
N LEU A 70 -2.47 -6.96 7.09
CA LEU A 70 -3.63 -7.85 7.00
C LEU A 70 -4.90 -7.22 7.57
N ALA A 71 -4.81 -6.50 8.68
CA ALA A 71 -5.93 -5.78 9.27
C ALA A 71 -6.40 -4.62 8.38
N LEU A 72 -5.45 -3.86 7.83
CA LEU A 72 -5.71 -2.75 6.91
C LEU A 72 -6.44 -3.24 5.66
N ARG A 73 -5.97 -4.33 5.04
CA ARG A 73 -6.61 -4.96 3.89
C ARG A 73 -8.06 -5.38 4.16
N LYS A 74 -8.38 -5.73 5.40
CA LYS A 74 -9.73 -6.14 5.82
C LYS A 74 -10.65 -4.97 6.18
N LYS A 75 -10.13 -3.74 6.33
CA LYS A 75 -10.96 -2.60 6.73
C LYS A 75 -12.06 -2.29 5.73
N ASP A 76 -11.73 -2.29 4.44
CA ASP A 76 -12.69 -2.04 3.37
C ASP A 76 -12.21 -2.57 2.02
N THR A 77 -13.12 -2.58 1.04
CA THR A 77 -12.87 -3.08 -0.31
C THR A 77 -11.77 -2.30 -1.04
N SER A 78 -11.63 -0.99 -0.82
CA SER A 78 -10.60 -0.19 -1.47
C SER A 78 -9.20 -0.65 -1.02
N TRP A 79 -9.00 -0.85 0.28
CA TRP A 79 -7.75 -1.40 0.82
C TRP A 79 -7.50 -2.84 0.37
N SER A 80 -8.56 -3.66 0.32
CA SER A 80 -8.48 -5.03 -0.18
C SER A 80 -7.97 -5.12 -1.62
N SER A 81 -8.42 -4.19 -2.46
CA SER A 81 -8.04 -4.07 -3.86
C SER A 81 -6.70 -3.36 -4.09
N ALA A 82 -6.28 -2.48 -3.18
CA ALA A 82 -5.01 -1.75 -3.31
C ALA A 82 -3.79 -2.55 -2.84
N ILE A 83 -3.97 -3.56 -1.98
CA ILE A 83 -2.87 -4.31 -1.37
C ILE A 83 -2.81 -5.72 -1.95
N LEU A 84 -1.66 -6.06 -2.55
CA LEU A 84 -1.33 -7.43 -2.93
C LEU A 84 -0.57 -8.14 -1.80
N ILE A 85 -1.07 -9.32 -1.41
CA ILE A 85 -0.42 -10.20 -0.43
C ILE A 85 0.13 -11.45 -1.14
N PRO A 86 1.36 -11.90 -0.83
CA PRO A 86 1.90 -13.15 -1.33
C PRO A 86 0.93 -14.32 -1.11
N SER A 87 0.77 -15.17 -2.13
CA SER A 87 0.15 -16.48 -1.92
C SER A 87 1.09 -17.39 -1.12
N ARG A 88 0.54 -18.45 -0.48
CA ARG A 88 1.29 -19.40 0.37
C ARG A 88 2.56 -19.99 -0.27
N SER A 89 2.66 -19.97 -1.60
CA SER A 89 3.82 -20.44 -2.36
C SER A 89 5.05 -19.51 -2.28
N GLY A 90 4.98 -18.38 -1.56
CA GLY A 90 6.13 -17.53 -1.23
C GLY A 90 6.73 -16.74 -2.40
N ARG A 91 6.17 -16.85 -3.61
CA ARG A 91 6.56 -16.08 -4.79
C ARG A 91 5.64 -14.85 -4.92
N GLY A 92 6.24 -13.66 -4.87
CA GLY A 92 5.56 -12.36 -4.95
C GLY A 92 5.41 -11.71 -3.59
N GLY A 93 6.27 -10.75 -3.25
CA GLY A 93 6.22 -10.00 -1.99
C GLY A 93 4.98 -9.10 -1.85
N TYR A 94 4.91 -8.38 -0.73
CA TYR A 94 3.86 -7.38 -0.49
C TYR A 94 4.08 -6.16 -1.38
N ARG A 95 3.01 -5.66 -2.00
CA ARG A 95 3.07 -4.42 -2.79
C ARG A 95 1.72 -3.73 -2.86
N LEU A 96 1.76 -2.46 -3.23
CA LEU A 96 0.61 -1.73 -3.70
C LEU A 96 0.39 -2.02 -5.19
N LEU A 97 -0.88 -2.00 -5.62
CA LEU A 97 -1.27 -2.13 -7.02
C LEU A 97 -1.38 -0.77 -7.72
#